data_AF-A0A8T5M4X6-F1
#
_entry.id   AF-A0A8T5M4X6-F1
#
_cell.length_a   1.000
_cell.length_b   1.000
_cell.length_c   1.000
_cell.angle_alpha   90.00
_cell.angle_beta   90.00
_cell.angle_gamma   90.00
#
_symmetry.space_group_name_H-M   'P 1'
#
loop_
_entity.id
_entity.type
_entity.pdbx_description
1 polymer ?
#
loop_
_entity_poly.entity_id
_entity_poly.type
_entity_poly.pdbx_seq_one_letter_code
_entity_poly.pdbx_strand_id
1 'polypeptide(L)' 'MIDYRIIKHCRLCKIRFVVNKDQSKKNYCDKCEKITKRRMKKEQAEANR' A
#
# COMPACT_ATOMS: atom_id res chain seq x y z
N MET A 1 0.25 -6.67 -24.63
CA MET A 1 -0.06 -5.50 -23.78
C MET A 1 1.24 -5.07 -23.11
N ILE A 2 1.64 -3.81 -23.23
CA ILE A 2 2.86 -3.30 -22.59
C ILE A 2 2.52 -3.06 -21.11
N ASP A 3 3.11 -3.86 -20.22
CA ASP A 3 2.92 -3.74 -18.77
C ASP A 3 3.76 -2.55 -18.28
N TYR A 4 3.16 -1.35 -18.30
CA TYR A 4 3.84 -0.15 -17.84
C TYR A 4 3.98 -0.19 -16.31
N ARG A 5 5.22 -0.34 -15.86
CA ARG A 5 5.63 -0.30 -14.46
C ARG A 5 5.95 1.14 -14.06
N ILE A 6 5.20 1.68 -13.10
CA ILE A 6 5.40 3.02 -12.56
C ILE A 6 6.23 2.92 -11.28
N ILE A 7 7.34 3.67 -11.19
CA ILE A 7 8.15 3.74 -9.97
C ILE A 7 7.59 4.87 -9.08
N LYS A 8 7.20 4.54 -7.86
CA LYS A 8 6.71 5.49 -6.84
C LYS A 8 7.54 5.41 -5.57
N HIS A 9 7.45 6.45 -4.74
CA HIS A 9 8.06 6.48 -3.41
C HIS A 9 7.01 6.25 -2.32
N CYS A 10 7.31 5.38 -1.37
CA CYS A 10 6.41 5.08 -0.25
C CYS A 10 6.31 6.29 0.68
N ARG A 11 5.08 6.73 1.00
CA ARG A 11 4.88 7.87 1.93
C ARG A 11 5.40 7.63 3.35
N LEU A 12 5.53 6.38 3.80
CA LEU A 12 5.97 6.06 5.16
C LEU A 12 7.49 5.89 5.25
N CYS A 13 8.06 5.01 4.42
CA CYS A 13 9.48 4.65 4.52
C CYS A 13 10.35 5.26 3.41
N LYS A 14 9.79 6.08 2.52
CA LYS A 14 10.46 6.76 1.40
C LYS A 14 11.19 5.84 0.40
N ILE A 15 11.05 4.52 0.52
CA ILE A 15 11.64 3.56 -0.43
C ILE A 15 10.92 3.63 -1.79
N ARG A 16 11.68 3.36 -2.85
CA ARG A 16 11.11 3.16 -4.20
C ARG A 16 10.41 1.82 -4.27
N PHE A 17 9.26 1.79 -4.94
CA PHE A 17 8.53 0.57 -5.24
C PHE A 17 7.83 0.69 -6.58
N VAL A 18 7.58 -0.46 -7.20
CA VAL A 18 6.94 -0.54 -8.51
C VAL A 18 5.45 -0.76 -8.32
N VAL A 19 4.65 -0.07 -9.13
CA VAL A 19 3.21 -0.28 -9.22
C VAL A 19 2.79 -0.42 -10.68
N ASN A 20 1.72 -1.16 -10.92
CA ASN A 20 1.09 -1.24 -12.23
C ASN A 20 0.18 -0.02 -12.46
N LYS A 21 -0.27 0.19 -13.71
CA LYS A 21 -1.19 1.28 -14.08
C LYS A 21 -2.45 1.31 -13.20
N ASP A 22 -3.06 0.16 -12.95
CA ASP A 22 -4.26 0.00 -12.09
C ASP A 22 -3.98 0.30 -10.61
N GLN A 23 -2.72 0.29 -10.22
CA GLN A 23 -2.24 0.58 -8.87
C GLN A 23 -1.67 1.99 -8.74
N SER A 24 -1.97 2.88 -9.68
CA SER A 24 -1.56 4.30 -9.63
C SER A 24 -2.00 5.01 -8.34
N LYS A 25 -3.12 4.60 -7.72
CA LYS A 25 -3.62 5.13 -6.44
C LYS A 25 -2.85 4.63 -5.21
N LYS A 26 -1.95 3.66 -5.36
CA LYS A 26 -1.16 3.10 -4.25
C LYS A 26 -0.12 4.12 -3.77
N ASN A 27 -0.11 4.37 -2.46
CA ASN A 27 0.76 5.37 -1.81
C ASN A 27 1.84 4.74 -0.91
N TYR A 28 1.73 3.44 -0.65
CA TYR A 28 2.60 2.70 0.25
C TYR A 28 3.21 1.51 -0.47
N CYS A 29 4.45 1.19 -0.12
CA CYS A 29 5.05 -0.08 -0.51
C CYS A 29 4.30 -1.25 0.16
N ASP A 30 4.48 -2.46 -0.37
CA ASP A 30 3.77 -3.66 0.10
C ASP A 30 3.92 -3.91 1.61
N LYS A 31 5.12 -3.66 2.15
CA LYS A 31 5.39 -3.78 3.59
C LYS A 31 4.54 -2.81 4.42
N CYS A 32 4.56 -1.53 4.06
CA CYS A 32 3.81 -0.49 4.77
C CYS A 32 2.30 -0.67 4.61
N GLU A 33 1.85 -1.07 3.42
CA GLU A 33 0.43 -1.37 3.19
C GLU A 33 -0.07 -2.51 4.07
N LYS A 34 0.70 -3.60 4.22
CA LYS A 34 0.37 -4.71 5.12
C LYS A 34 0.27 -4.26 6.58
N ILE A 35 1.18 -3.39 7.03
CA ILE A 35 1.14 -2.84 8.40
C ILE A 35 -0.13 -2.02 8.61
N THR A 36 -0.43 -1.09 7.69
CA THR A 36 -1.63 -0.26 7.78
C THR A 36 -2.91 -1.10 7.76
N LYS A 37 -3.03 -2.08 6.85
CA LYS A 37 -4.17 -2.99 6.79
C LYS A 37 -4.35 -3.81 8.07
N ARG A 38 -3.25 -4.27 8.68
CA ARG A 38 -3.31 -4.99 9.97
C ARG A 38 -3.84 -4.12 11.09
N ARG A 39 -3.44 -2.84 11.16
CA ARG A 39 -3.95 -1.88 12.16
C ARG A 39 -5.44 -1.65 11.99
N MET A 40 -5.89 -1.35 10.77
CA MET A 40 -7.32 -1.11 10.50
C MET A 40 -8.19 -2.34 10.83
N LYS A 41 -7.71 -3.56 10.53
CA LYS A 41 -8.43 -4.79 10.91
C LYS A 41 -8.54 -4.97 12.42
N LYS A 42 -7.48 -4.61 13.17
CA LYS A 42 -7.49 -4.68 14.63
C LYS A 42 -8.51 -3.69 15.20
N GLU A 43 -8.49 -2.44 14.72
CA GLU A 43 -9.45 -1.40 15.11
C GLU A 43 -10.90 -1.80 14.78
N GLN A 44 -11.14 -2.40 13.61
CA GLN A 44 -12.47 -2.88 13.23
C GLN A 44 -12.96 -4.05 14.10
N ALA A 45 -12.05 -4.94 14.52
CA ALA A 45 -12.39 -6.03 15.44
C ALA A 45 -12.68 -5.52 16.87
N GLU A 46 -11.99 -4.47 17.31
CA GLU A 46 -12.23 -3.81 18.61
C GLU A 46 -13.52 -3.00 18.62
N ALA A 47 -13.89 -2.36 17.50
CA ALA A 47 -15.11 -1.57 17.38
C ALA A 47 -16.40 -2.40 17.25
N ASN A 48 -16.28 -3.70 16.92
CA ASN A 48 -17.43 -4.59 16.70
C ASN A 48 -17.67 -5.53 17.90
N ARG A 49 -17.13 -5.17 19.07
CA ARG A 49 -17.16 -5.92 20.33
C ARG A 49 -17.92 -5.14 21.39
#